data_AF-A0A356X3T3-F1
#
_entry.id   AF-A0A356X3T3-F1
#
_cell.length_a   1.000
_cell.length_b   1.000
_cell.length_c   1.000
_cell.angle_alpha   90.00
_cell.angle_beta   90.00
_cell.angle_gamma   90.00
#
_symmetry.space_group_name_H-M   'P 1'
#
loop_
_entity.id
_entity.type
_entity.pdbx_description
1 polymer ?
#
loop_
_entity_poly.entity_id
_entity_poly.type
_entity_poly.pdbx_seq_one_letter_code
_entity_poly.pdbx_strand_id
1 'polypeptide(L)'
;QHWRHELTRVDPPLNTGKLAGFTGTFITAENDTLRFSASQDSLFTWIPGGTEWQYLIKESDSVYYQPRSAITFRFHGMPDAPVQTIIADKPPAGGKGHVYGNFILNEVKPFVDENLRTLPGSVHTSLGGSSLGGLITIHIGLKNPDVFGQLLVVSPSIWWDDRWILKQVQELEIPTNQKIWLDMGTAEGNQAVENARAMRDALLETGWSDSTLYFMEAEDAPHNERAWAERFPEMLKYLYGKD
;
A
#
# COMPACT_ATOMS: atom_id res chain seq x y z
N GLN A 1 16.00 -6.82 10.93
CA GLN A 1 16.86 -7.94 10.46
C GLN A 1 16.20 -8.54 9.22
N HIS A 2 16.98 -8.89 8.20
CA HIS A 2 16.47 -9.57 7.01
C HIS A 2 16.15 -11.01 7.39
N TRP A 3 14.88 -11.41 7.33
CA TRP A 3 14.45 -12.78 7.59
C TRP A 3 14.39 -13.48 6.24
N ARG A 4 15.16 -14.56 6.05
CA ARG A 4 15.21 -15.31 4.79
C ARG A 4 15.40 -16.78 5.07
N HIS A 5 14.49 -17.61 4.59
CA HIS A 5 14.55 -19.06 4.73
C HIS A 5 14.34 -19.74 3.39
N GLU A 6 15.05 -20.85 3.19
CA GLU A 6 14.75 -21.81 2.14
C GLU A 6 13.81 -22.86 2.72
N LEU A 7 12.74 -23.17 1.98
CA LEU A 7 11.80 -24.23 2.34
C LEU A 7 11.79 -25.32 1.29
N THR A 8 11.79 -26.56 1.76
CA THR A 8 11.80 -27.77 0.91
C THR A 8 10.47 -28.48 1.01
N ARG A 9 9.94 -28.90 -0.13
CA ARG A 9 8.72 -29.70 -0.23
C ARG A 9 8.89 -31.03 0.51
N VAL A 10 7.86 -31.45 1.24
CA VAL A 10 7.84 -32.75 1.95
C VAL A 10 6.66 -33.65 1.58
N ASP A 11 5.70 -33.14 0.80
CA ASP A 11 4.56 -33.92 0.31
C ASP A 11 4.24 -33.62 -1.18
N PRO A 12 3.47 -34.51 -1.84
CA PRO A 12 2.96 -34.23 -3.17
C PRO A 12 2.02 -33.00 -3.20
N PRO A 13 1.83 -32.37 -4.36
CA PRO A 13 0.82 -31.33 -4.55
C PRO A 13 -0.56 -31.71 -4.02
N LEU A 14 -1.25 -30.74 -3.40
CA LEU A 14 -2.59 -30.93 -2.83
C LEU A 14 -3.71 -30.73 -3.86
N ASN A 15 -3.45 -29.96 -4.91
CA ASN A 15 -4.46 -29.54 -5.89
C ASN A 15 -4.12 -30.04 -7.31
N THR A 16 -5.12 -30.00 -8.19
CA THR A 16 -4.96 -30.19 -9.65
C THR A 16 -5.12 -28.85 -10.38
N GLY A 17 -4.49 -28.68 -11.54
CA GLY A 17 -4.62 -27.48 -12.38
C GLY A 17 -3.34 -26.65 -12.44
N LYS A 18 -3.42 -25.43 -12.99
CA LYS A 18 -2.26 -24.60 -13.35
C LYS A 18 -1.35 -24.24 -12.18
N LEU A 19 -1.91 -24.13 -10.97
CA LEU A 19 -1.16 -23.80 -9.77
C LEU A 19 -0.82 -25.02 -8.91
N ALA A 20 -1.14 -26.24 -9.37
CA ALA A 20 -0.90 -27.47 -8.61
C ALA A 20 0.55 -27.58 -8.12
N GLY A 21 1.52 -27.27 -8.98
CA GLY A 21 2.94 -27.34 -8.66
C GLY A 21 3.37 -26.47 -7.48
N PHE A 22 2.61 -25.44 -7.12
CA PHE A 22 2.87 -24.52 -6.01
C PHE A 22 2.28 -24.99 -4.67
N THR A 23 1.37 -25.96 -4.69
CA THR A 23 0.64 -26.42 -3.50
C THR A 23 1.36 -27.55 -2.77
N GLY A 24 1.10 -27.74 -1.49
CA GLY A 24 1.77 -28.73 -0.63
C GLY A 24 2.34 -28.12 0.64
N THR A 25 3.01 -28.97 1.41
CA THR A 25 3.73 -28.65 2.64
C THR A 25 5.20 -28.48 2.34
N PHE A 26 5.77 -27.41 2.89
CA PHE A 26 7.19 -27.08 2.80
C PHE A 26 7.73 -26.84 4.20
N ILE A 27 8.98 -27.24 4.46
CA ILE A 27 9.62 -27.06 5.77
C ILE A 27 10.93 -26.29 5.64
N THR A 28 11.26 -25.48 6.65
CA THR A 28 12.59 -24.87 6.81
C THR A 28 13.61 -25.88 7.35
N ALA A 29 14.89 -25.50 7.39
CA ALA A 29 15.93 -26.29 8.06
C ALA A 29 15.67 -26.45 9.57
N GLU A 30 14.97 -25.48 10.17
CA GLU A 30 14.52 -25.48 11.56
C GLU A 30 13.22 -26.27 11.78
N ASN A 31 12.69 -26.91 10.74
CA ASN A 31 11.46 -27.70 10.73
C ASN A 31 10.17 -26.87 10.95
N ASP A 32 10.23 -25.56 10.71
CA ASP A 32 9.03 -24.73 10.61
C ASP A 32 8.27 -25.10 9.34
N THR A 33 6.97 -25.30 9.48
CA THR A 33 6.12 -25.81 8.39
C THR A 33 5.32 -24.68 7.77
N LEU A 34 5.30 -24.55 6.44
CA LEU A 34 4.32 -23.74 5.71
C LEU A 34 3.52 -24.64 4.77
N ARG A 35 2.22 -24.35 4.63
CA ARG A 35 1.38 -25.04 3.65
C ARG A 35 0.89 -24.07 2.61
N PHE A 36 0.78 -24.53 1.38
CA PHE A 36 0.28 -23.78 0.25
C PHE A 36 -0.86 -24.53 -0.41
N SER A 37 -1.93 -23.82 -0.72
CA SER A 37 -3.12 -24.32 -1.40
C SER A 37 -3.53 -23.34 -2.48
N ALA A 38 -4.27 -23.79 -3.49
CA ALA A 38 -4.71 -22.95 -4.59
C ALA A 38 -6.23 -23.07 -4.82
N SER A 39 -6.82 -21.99 -5.31
CA SER A 39 -8.06 -22.05 -6.08
C SER A 39 -7.72 -22.08 -7.58
N GLN A 40 -8.67 -21.73 -8.46
CA GLN A 40 -8.45 -21.72 -9.91
C GLN A 40 -7.29 -20.80 -10.33
N ASP A 41 -7.26 -19.57 -9.79
CA ASP A 41 -6.29 -18.52 -10.18
C ASP A 41 -5.60 -17.86 -8.98
N SER A 42 -5.85 -18.34 -7.76
CA SER A 42 -5.31 -17.74 -6.53
C SER A 42 -4.52 -18.73 -5.71
N LEU A 43 -3.46 -18.25 -5.04
CA LEU A 43 -2.64 -19.02 -4.12
C LEU A 43 -2.86 -18.54 -2.68
N PHE A 44 -2.80 -19.47 -1.74
CA PHE A 44 -3.00 -19.24 -0.32
C PHE A 44 -1.90 -19.92 0.47
N THR A 45 -1.50 -19.32 1.59
CA THR A 45 -0.59 -19.95 2.56
C THR A 45 -1.28 -20.14 3.90
N TRP A 46 -0.98 -21.24 4.59
CA TRP A 46 -1.30 -21.43 5.99
C TRP A 46 0.00 -21.43 6.80
N ILE A 47 0.05 -20.52 7.77
CA ILE A 47 1.18 -20.36 8.70
C ILE A 47 0.78 -21.01 10.03
N PRO A 48 1.63 -21.87 10.64
CA PRO A 48 1.36 -22.49 11.92
C PRO A 48 0.99 -21.49 13.00
N GLY A 49 -0.04 -21.83 13.78
CA GLY A 49 -0.62 -20.93 14.78
C GLY A 49 -1.65 -19.94 14.21
N GLY A 50 -1.82 -19.88 12.89
CA GLY A 50 -2.89 -19.12 12.23
C GLY A 50 -4.24 -19.85 12.24
N THR A 51 -5.33 -19.09 12.25
CA THR A 51 -6.71 -19.60 12.24
C THR A 51 -7.30 -19.76 10.84
N GLU A 52 -6.64 -19.24 9.81
CA GLU A 52 -7.17 -19.20 8.44
C GLU A 52 -6.07 -19.28 7.38
N TRP A 53 -6.48 -19.64 6.16
CA TRP A 53 -5.65 -19.52 4.97
C TRP A 53 -5.53 -18.06 4.55
N GLN A 54 -4.33 -17.65 4.18
CA GLN A 54 -4.01 -16.25 3.87
C GLN A 54 -3.74 -16.13 2.37
N TYR A 55 -4.47 -15.24 1.71
CA TYR A 55 -4.29 -14.95 0.30
C TYR A 55 -2.89 -14.44 0.00
N LEU A 56 -2.34 -14.87 -1.14
CA LEU A 56 -1.07 -14.43 -1.67
C LEU A 56 -1.28 -13.58 -2.93
N ILE A 57 -0.73 -12.37 -2.91
CA ILE A 57 -0.75 -11.47 -4.06
C ILE A 57 0.29 -11.95 -5.07
N LYS A 58 -0.12 -12.21 -6.31
CA LYS A 58 0.80 -12.59 -7.38
C LYS A 58 1.61 -11.35 -7.81
N GLU A 59 2.93 -11.41 -7.68
CA GLU A 59 3.85 -10.37 -8.20
C GLU A 59 4.41 -10.75 -9.57
N SER A 60 4.66 -12.04 -9.80
CA SER A 60 5.01 -12.62 -11.10
C SER A 60 4.65 -14.11 -11.13
N ASP A 61 4.98 -14.83 -12.21
CA ASP A 61 4.61 -16.25 -12.35
C ASP A 61 5.14 -17.16 -11.25
N SER A 62 6.27 -16.80 -10.64
CA SER A 62 6.92 -17.58 -9.58
C SER A 62 7.10 -16.80 -8.28
N VAL A 63 6.57 -15.57 -8.19
CA VAL A 63 6.75 -14.70 -7.04
C VAL A 63 5.39 -14.27 -6.50
N TYR A 64 5.18 -14.57 -5.23
CA TYR A 64 3.94 -14.26 -4.51
C TYR A 64 4.25 -13.55 -3.20
N TYR A 65 3.39 -12.63 -2.80
CA TYR A 65 3.55 -11.83 -1.59
C TYR A 65 2.43 -12.06 -0.60
N GLN A 66 2.80 -12.33 0.64
CA GLN A 66 1.88 -12.41 1.77
C GLN A 66 1.88 -11.04 2.48
N PRO A 67 0.74 -10.31 2.46
CA PRO A 67 0.71 -8.93 2.93
C PRO A 67 0.71 -8.76 4.47
N ARG A 68 0.10 -9.68 5.24
CA ARG A 68 0.00 -9.52 6.71
C ARG A 68 1.34 -9.66 7.43
N SER A 69 2.18 -10.58 6.95
CA SER A 69 3.48 -10.94 7.50
C SER A 69 4.63 -10.28 6.74
N ALA A 70 4.34 -9.66 5.59
CA ALA A 70 5.31 -9.04 4.69
C ALA A 70 6.37 -10.02 4.18
N ILE A 71 5.95 -11.22 3.77
CA ILE A 71 6.84 -12.26 3.25
C ILE A 71 6.64 -12.40 1.74
N THR A 72 7.73 -12.33 0.99
CA THR A 72 7.78 -12.74 -0.42
C THR A 72 8.14 -14.21 -0.51
N PHE A 73 7.39 -14.98 -1.27
CA PHE A 73 7.67 -16.37 -1.61
C PHE A 73 8.11 -16.46 -3.07
N ARG A 74 9.32 -16.97 -3.31
CA ARG A 74 9.86 -17.25 -4.64
C ARG A 74 9.91 -18.74 -4.86
N PHE A 75 9.04 -19.22 -5.72
CA PHE A 75 8.91 -20.64 -6.06
C PHE A 75 9.93 -20.98 -7.14
N HIS A 76 10.84 -21.92 -6.85
CA HIS A 76 11.89 -22.31 -7.79
C HIS A 76 11.48 -23.58 -8.53
N GLY A 77 11.23 -23.45 -9.83
CA GLY A 77 10.78 -24.54 -10.69
C GLY A 77 9.83 -24.05 -11.78
N MET A 78 9.41 -24.97 -12.66
CA MET A 78 8.37 -24.72 -13.68
C MET A 78 6.98 -24.98 -13.08
N PRO A 79 5.92 -24.23 -13.44
CA PRO A 79 4.54 -24.45 -12.97
C PRO A 79 4.01 -25.86 -13.22
N ASP A 80 4.46 -26.48 -14.32
CA ASP A 80 4.00 -27.79 -14.79
C ASP A 80 4.68 -28.96 -14.06
N ALA A 81 5.61 -28.68 -13.15
CA ALA A 81 6.23 -29.65 -12.27
C ALA A 81 6.04 -29.21 -10.80
N PRO A 82 5.98 -30.16 -9.84
CA PRO A 82 5.95 -29.80 -8.43
C PRO A 82 7.19 -28.98 -8.05
N VAL A 83 6.97 -27.75 -7.58
CA VAL A 83 8.02 -26.87 -7.05
C VAL A 83 8.65 -27.55 -5.86
N GLN A 84 9.97 -27.74 -5.89
CA GLN A 84 10.69 -28.43 -4.80
C GLN A 84 11.14 -27.46 -3.71
N THR A 85 11.46 -26.22 -4.09
CA THR A 85 12.08 -25.24 -3.20
C THR A 85 11.39 -23.89 -3.28
N ILE A 86 11.15 -23.28 -2.12
CA ILE A 86 10.65 -21.91 -1.99
C ILE A 86 11.69 -21.11 -1.22
N ILE A 87 12.01 -19.91 -1.71
CA ILE A 87 12.72 -18.92 -0.89
C ILE A 87 11.68 -17.97 -0.32
N ALA A 88 11.56 -17.95 1.01
CA ALA A 88 10.75 -16.99 1.73
C ALA A 88 11.66 -15.86 2.23
N ASP A 89 11.37 -14.62 1.83
CA ASP A 89 12.12 -13.44 2.22
C ASP A 89 11.20 -12.39 2.85
N LYS A 90 11.63 -11.81 3.97
CA LYS A 90 11.02 -10.65 4.60
C LYS A 90 12.12 -9.61 4.84
N PRO A 91 12.13 -8.53 4.06
CA PRO A 91 13.12 -7.48 4.22
C PRO A 91 13.01 -6.80 5.59
N PRO A 92 14.11 -6.20 6.09
CA PRO A 92 14.13 -5.52 7.40
C PRO A 92 13.24 -4.27 7.45
N ALA A 93 12.85 -3.74 6.28
CA ALA A 93 11.90 -2.64 6.10
C ALA A 93 11.00 -2.94 4.89
N GLY A 94 9.84 -2.27 4.81
CA GLY A 94 8.88 -2.42 3.71
C GLY A 94 9.35 -1.87 2.36
N GLY A 95 8.42 -1.52 1.47
CA GLY A 95 8.73 -0.97 0.14
C GLY A 95 7.79 -1.41 -0.99
N LYS A 96 6.84 -2.29 -0.70
CA LYS A 96 5.85 -2.80 -1.67
C LYS A 96 4.65 -1.87 -1.87
N GLY A 97 4.88 -0.56 -1.78
CA GLY A 97 3.85 0.44 -2.02
C GLY A 97 3.21 0.30 -3.41
N HIS A 98 3.99 -0.11 -4.41
CA HIS A 98 3.50 -0.40 -5.76
C HIS A 98 2.54 -1.60 -5.81
N VAL A 99 2.76 -2.65 -5.01
CA VAL A 99 1.86 -3.81 -4.95
C VAL A 99 0.52 -3.41 -4.34
N TYR A 100 0.57 -2.67 -3.23
CA TYR A 100 -0.64 -2.11 -2.62
C TYR A 100 -1.36 -1.16 -3.59
N GLY A 101 -0.63 -0.26 -4.26
CA GLY A 101 -1.20 0.62 -5.27
C GLY A 101 -1.86 -0.12 -6.42
N ASN A 102 -1.23 -1.17 -6.94
CA ASN A 102 -1.80 -2.03 -7.98
C ASN A 102 -3.08 -2.73 -7.53
N PHE A 103 -3.12 -3.23 -6.28
CA PHE A 103 -4.33 -3.80 -5.70
C PHE A 103 -5.47 -2.77 -5.63
N ILE A 104 -5.18 -1.54 -5.17
CA ILE A 104 -6.20 -0.48 -5.11
C ILE A 104 -6.69 -0.10 -6.53
N LEU A 105 -5.76 0.08 -7.47
CA LEU A 105 -6.03 0.56 -8.83
C LEU A 105 -6.74 -0.49 -9.70
N ASN A 106 -6.32 -1.75 -9.62
CA ASN A 106 -6.73 -2.79 -10.57
C ASN A 106 -7.76 -3.76 -9.99
N GLU A 107 -7.95 -3.80 -8.67
CA GLU A 107 -8.91 -4.70 -8.03
C GLU A 107 -9.98 -3.91 -7.27
N VAL A 108 -9.59 -3.08 -6.29
CA VAL A 108 -10.56 -2.43 -5.39
C VAL A 108 -11.40 -1.38 -6.12
N LYS A 109 -10.77 -0.43 -6.82
CA LYS A 109 -11.50 0.65 -7.50
C LYS A 109 -12.44 0.11 -8.60
N PRO A 110 -12.00 -0.80 -9.50
CA PRO A 110 -12.90 -1.42 -10.48
C PRO A 110 -14.05 -2.17 -9.82
N PHE A 111 -13.78 -2.99 -8.78
CA PHE A 111 -14.83 -3.70 -8.07
C PHE A 111 -15.87 -2.74 -7.47
N VAL A 112 -15.44 -1.65 -6.83
CA VAL A 112 -16.33 -0.65 -6.24
C VAL A 112 -17.19 0.04 -7.31
N ASP A 113 -16.59 0.45 -8.43
CA ASP A 113 -17.33 1.12 -9.52
C ASP A 113 -18.33 0.19 -10.23
N GLU A 114 -17.99 -1.09 -10.37
CA GLU A 114 -18.87 -2.08 -11.02
C GLU A 114 -20.05 -2.48 -10.13
N ASN A 115 -19.86 -2.49 -8.82
CA ASN A 115 -20.83 -3.04 -7.87
C ASN A 115 -21.63 -1.98 -7.11
N LEU A 116 -21.20 -0.72 -7.12
CA LEU A 116 -21.87 0.39 -6.43
C LEU A 116 -22.18 1.53 -7.40
N ARG A 117 -23.13 2.41 -7.02
CA ARG A 117 -23.47 3.60 -7.82
C ARG A 117 -22.47 4.73 -7.56
N THR A 118 -21.28 4.62 -8.13
CA THR A 118 -20.24 5.65 -8.02
C THR A 118 -20.29 6.64 -9.19
N LEU A 119 -19.65 7.79 -9.02
CA LEU A 119 -19.19 8.62 -10.12
C LEU A 119 -17.71 8.27 -10.35
N PRO A 120 -17.35 7.53 -11.41
CA PRO A 120 -16.03 6.90 -11.51
C PRO A 120 -14.89 7.86 -11.88
N GLY A 121 -15.22 9.05 -12.37
CA GLY A 121 -14.24 10.04 -12.83
C GLY A 121 -13.31 10.53 -11.70
N SER A 122 -12.08 10.88 -12.05
CA SER A 122 -11.04 11.29 -11.09
C SER A 122 -11.48 12.45 -10.20
N VAL A 123 -12.17 13.45 -10.77
CA VAL A 123 -12.71 14.60 -10.04
C VAL A 123 -13.71 14.23 -8.94
N HIS A 124 -14.21 12.99 -8.90
CA HIS A 124 -15.11 12.45 -7.89
C HIS A 124 -14.50 11.32 -7.06
N THR A 125 -13.21 11.02 -7.28
CA THR A 125 -12.51 9.93 -6.61
C THR A 125 -11.37 10.48 -5.77
N SER A 126 -11.44 10.27 -4.45
CA SER A 126 -10.33 10.56 -3.54
C SER A 126 -9.56 9.31 -3.13
N LEU A 127 -8.25 9.47 -2.92
CA LEU A 127 -7.45 8.54 -2.13
C LEU A 127 -7.06 9.22 -0.82
N GLY A 128 -7.12 8.50 0.31
CA GLY A 128 -6.88 9.10 1.61
C GLY A 128 -6.23 8.17 2.62
N GLY A 129 -5.41 8.72 3.49
CA GLY A 129 -4.78 7.99 4.59
C GLY A 129 -4.04 8.89 5.57
N SER A 130 -3.80 8.35 6.77
CA SER A 130 -3.03 9.01 7.83
C SER A 130 -1.68 8.34 8.06
N SER A 131 -0.68 9.08 8.57
CA SER A 131 0.63 8.51 8.93
C SER A 131 1.32 7.83 7.74
N LEU A 132 1.70 6.54 7.83
CA LEU A 132 2.19 5.76 6.70
C LEU A 132 1.14 5.62 5.58
N GLY A 133 -0.14 5.64 5.92
CA GLY A 133 -1.26 5.75 4.99
C GLY A 133 -1.26 7.07 4.22
N GLY A 134 -0.85 8.17 4.85
CA GLY A 134 -0.67 9.47 4.21
C GLY A 134 0.53 9.44 3.24
N LEU A 135 1.66 8.85 3.68
CA LEU A 135 2.83 8.65 2.84
C LEU A 135 2.50 7.87 1.55
N ILE A 136 1.81 6.74 1.67
CA ILE A 136 1.44 5.92 0.50
C ILE A 136 0.37 6.58 -0.36
N THR A 137 -0.52 7.39 0.23
CA THR A 137 -1.51 8.21 -0.49
C THR A 137 -0.83 9.21 -1.41
N ILE A 138 0.19 9.93 -0.93
CA ILE A 138 1.00 10.84 -1.79
C ILE A 138 1.64 10.03 -2.91
N HIS A 139 2.31 8.92 -2.58
CA HIS A 139 3.04 8.12 -3.56
C HIS A 139 2.16 7.57 -4.69
N ILE A 140 1.00 7.01 -4.37
CA ILE A 140 0.08 6.44 -5.36
C ILE A 140 -0.70 7.56 -6.06
N GLY A 141 -1.22 8.51 -5.29
CA GLY A 141 -2.12 9.55 -5.78
C GLY A 141 -1.49 10.45 -6.81
N LEU A 142 -0.26 10.92 -6.57
CA LEU A 142 0.45 11.81 -7.50
C LEU A 142 0.84 11.11 -8.81
N LYS A 143 1.01 9.78 -8.79
CA LYS A 143 1.32 8.99 -9.99
C LYS A 143 0.10 8.59 -10.81
N ASN A 144 -1.10 8.74 -10.25
CA ASN A 144 -2.35 8.31 -10.87
C ASN A 144 -3.44 9.41 -10.83
N PRO A 145 -3.14 10.63 -11.30
CA PRO A 145 -4.08 11.75 -11.24
C PRO A 145 -5.34 11.53 -12.10
N ASP A 146 -5.24 10.70 -13.14
CA ASP A 146 -6.37 10.32 -13.99
C ASP A 146 -7.36 9.37 -13.28
N VAL A 147 -6.96 8.78 -12.16
CA VAL A 147 -7.81 7.93 -11.32
C VAL A 147 -8.23 8.64 -10.05
N PHE A 148 -7.29 9.29 -9.37
CA PHE A 148 -7.53 10.03 -8.13
C PHE A 148 -7.38 11.51 -8.40
N GLY A 149 -8.50 12.24 -8.50
CA GLY A 149 -8.46 13.71 -8.68
C GLY A 149 -8.34 14.46 -7.36
N GLN A 150 -8.34 13.75 -6.23
CA GLN A 150 -8.36 14.33 -4.90
C GLN A 150 -7.55 13.48 -3.91
N LEU A 151 -6.77 14.10 -3.02
CA LEU A 151 -5.99 13.40 -2.00
C LEU A 151 -6.30 13.93 -0.59
N LEU A 152 -6.51 13.02 0.37
CA LEU A 152 -6.54 13.32 1.81
C LEU A 152 -5.26 12.82 2.47
N VAL A 153 -4.34 13.73 2.76
CA VAL A 153 -3.02 13.43 3.30
C VAL A 153 -2.94 13.93 4.75
N VAL A 154 -3.18 13.02 5.70
CA VAL A 154 -3.32 13.38 7.12
C VAL A 154 -2.08 12.98 7.90
N SER A 155 -1.47 13.90 8.65
CA SER A 155 -0.26 13.64 9.45
C SER A 155 0.77 12.71 8.78
N PRO A 156 1.19 12.94 7.52
CA PRO A 156 1.93 11.94 6.74
C PRO A 156 3.31 11.64 7.31
N SER A 157 3.75 10.37 7.23
CA SER A 157 5.10 9.94 7.66
C SER A 157 6.20 10.34 6.66
N ILE A 158 6.32 11.64 6.38
CA ILE A 158 7.30 12.20 5.43
C ILE A 158 8.74 11.90 5.81
N TRP A 159 9.04 11.69 7.10
CA TRP A 159 10.38 11.34 7.59
C TRP A 159 10.89 10.00 7.06
N TRP A 160 10.01 9.13 6.58
CA TRP A 160 10.35 7.76 6.20
C TRP A 160 11.41 7.73 5.07
N ASP A 161 12.36 6.79 5.21
CA ASP A 161 13.48 6.56 4.28
C ASP A 161 14.22 7.85 3.88
N ASP A 162 14.67 8.60 4.90
CA ASP A 162 15.40 9.86 4.70
C ASP A 162 14.66 10.85 3.79
N ARG A 163 13.37 11.05 4.11
CA ARG A 163 12.45 11.92 3.36
C ARG A 163 12.37 11.57 1.87
N TRP A 164 12.48 10.29 1.51
CA TRP A 164 12.43 9.83 0.13
C TRP A 164 11.27 10.43 -0.67
N ILE A 165 10.07 10.51 -0.08
CA ILE A 165 8.88 11.03 -0.76
C ILE A 165 9.02 12.50 -1.19
N LEU A 166 9.77 13.34 -0.46
CA LEU A 166 10.00 14.73 -0.88
C LEU A 166 10.81 14.78 -2.17
N LYS A 167 11.85 13.95 -2.27
CA LYS A 167 12.68 13.82 -3.48
C LYS A 167 11.80 13.40 -4.67
N GLN A 168 10.89 12.45 -4.44
CA GLN A 168 9.95 12.01 -5.48
C GLN A 168 8.97 13.10 -5.93
N VAL A 169 8.48 13.94 -5.02
CA VAL A 169 7.58 15.05 -5.38
C VAL A 169 8.32 16.09 -6.22
N GLN A 170 9.54 16.45 -5.83
CA GLN A 170 10.36 17.45 -6.54
C GLN A 170 10.74 17.02 -7.97
N GLU A 171 10.74 15.72 -8.25
CA GLU A 171 11.03 15.14 -9.58
C GLU A 171 9.78 15.00 -10.47
N LEU A 172 8.58 15.39 -10.00
CA LEU A 172 7.35 15.27 -10.79
C LEU A 172 7.32 16.28 -11.95
N GLU A 173 7.06 15.77 -13.16
CA GLU A 173 7.00 16.58 -14.39
C GLU A 173 5.60 17.09 -14.76
N ILE A 174 4.57 16.95 -13.91
CA ILE A 174 3.18 17.23 -14.32
C ILE A 174 2.42 18.06 -13.28
N PRO A 175 1.93 19.27 -13.64
CA PRO A 175 0.82 19.89 -12.92
C PRO A 175 -0.48 19.16 -13.27
N THR A 176 -1.19 18.74 -12.24
CA THR A 176 -2.50 18.12 -12.36
C THR A 176 -3.53 19.05 -11.74
N ASN A 177 -4.79 19.01 -12.19
CA ASN A 177 -5.90 19.69 -11.50
C ASN A 177 -6.32 18.95 -10.21
N GLN A 178 -5.42 18.15 -9.60
CA GLN A 178 -5.71 17.34 -8.43
C GLN A 178 -5.77 18.21 -7.19
N LYS A 179 -6.83 18.05 -6.38
CA LYS A 179 -6.96 18.74 -5.09
C LYS A 179 -6.28 17.94 -3.98
N ILE A 180 -5.50 18.59 -3.13
CA ILE A 180 -4.78 17.94 -2.03
C ILE A 180 -5.14 18.62 -0.73
N TRP A 181 -5.68 17.86 0.23
CA TRP A 181 -5.64 18.21 1.63
C TRP A 181 -4.36 17.66 2.24
N LEU A 182 -3.57 18.52 2.90
CA LEU A 182 -2.38 18.14 3.65
C LEU A 182 -2.47 18.71 5.07
N ASP A 183 -2.34 17.88 6.09
CA ASP A 183 -2.29 18.36 7.47
C ASP A 183 -1.21 17.73 8.35
N MET A 184 -0.99 18.38 9.50
CA MET A 184 -0.16 17.88 10.59
C MET A 184 -0.65 18.44 11.93
N GLY A 185 -0.68 17.62 12.98
CA GLY A 185 -0.92 18.10 14.34
C GLY A 185 0.32 18.72 14.98
N THR A 186 0.19 19.86 15.66
CA THR A 186 1.35 20.54 16.27
C THR A 186 1.92 19.76 17.46
N ALA A 187 1.09 18.95 18.15
CA ALA A 187 1.53 18.08 19.24
C ALA A 187 2.23 16.79 18.79
N GLU A 188 2.40 16.58 17.48
CA GLU A 188 3.17 15.44 16.93
C GLU A 188 4.70 15.68 16.94
N GLY A 189 5.10 16.91 17.28
CA GLY A 189 6.49 17.31 17.46
C GLY A 189 7.04 18.14 16.30
N ASN A 190 8.01 19.01 16.60
CA ASN A 190 8.55 20.00 15.67
C ASN A 190 9.02 19.38 14.35
N GLN A 191 9.68 18.23 14.40
CA GLN A 191 10.18 17.57 13.19
C GLN A 191 9.03 17.11 12.28
N ALA A 192 7.91 16.66 12.82
CA ALA A 192 6.74 16.26 12.04
C ALA A 192 6.12 17.48 11.32
N VAL A 193 5.97 18.59 12.04
CA VAL A 193 5.49 19.88 11.49
C VAL A 193 6.42 20.40 10.40
N GLU A 194 7.73 20.41 10.65
CA GLU A 194 8.73 20.81 9.65
C GLU A 194 8.68 19.95 8.39
N ASN A 195 8.51 18.64 8.54
CA ASN A 195 8.36 17.75 7.38
C ASN A 195 7.08 18.02 6.59
N ALA A 196 5.97 18.31 7.26
CA ALA A 196 4.70 18.64 6.61
C ALA A 196 4.78 19.98 5.85
N ARG A 197 5.43 20.99 6.44
CA ARG A 197 5.76 22.26 5.77
C ARG A 197 6.63 22.03 4.54
N ALA A 198 7.68 21.21 4.66
CA ALA A 198 8.54 20.89 3.52
C ALA A 198 7.79 20.18 2.38
N MET A 199 6.81 19.32 2.71
CA MET A 199 5.94 18.68 1.71
C MET A 199 5.02 19.70 1.03
N ARG A 200 4.40 20.61 1.80
CA ARG A 200 3.62 21.73 1.25
C ARG A 200 4.47 22.53 0.27
N ASP A 201 5.67 22.93 0.68
CA ASP A 201 6.55 23.77 -0.13
C ASP A 201 6.95 23.06 -1.43
N ALA A 202 7.31 21.76 -1.36
CA ALA A 202 7.61 20.96 -2.54
C ALA A 202 6.40 20.84 -3.51
N LEU A 203 5.17 20.72 -2.99
CA LEU A 203 3.96 20.70 -3.83
C LEU A 203 3.72 22.05 -4.51
N LEU A 204 3.93 23.16 -3.80
CA LEU A 204 3.81 24.51 -4.39
C LEU A 204 4.87 24.74 -5.48
N GLU A 205 6.11 24.32 -5.23
CA GLU A 205 7.21 24.42 -6.20
C GLU A 205 6.98 23.58 -7.46
N THR A 206 6.18 22.52 -7.37
CA THR A 206 5.89 21.59 -8.47
C THR A 206 4.58 21.89 -9.20
N GLY A 207 3.90 22.98 -8.84
CA GLY A 207 2.79 23.56 -9.62
C GLY A 207 1.42 23.54 -8.96
N TRP A 208 1.31 23.08 -7.70
CA TRP A 208 0.09 23.28 -6.92
C TRP A 208 -0.01 24.74 -6.44
N SER A 209 -1.22 25.16 -6.10
CA SER A 209 -1.52 26.51 -5.61
C SER A 209 -2.52 26.43 -4.46
N ASP A 210 -2.79 27.56 -3.79
CA ASP A 210 -3.80 27.63 -2.73
C ASP A 210 -5.22 27.21 -3.19
N SER A 211 -5.48 27.18 -4.49
CA SER A 211 -6.75 26.69 -5.05
C SER A 211 -6.83 25.15 -5.14
N THR A 212 -5.68 24.47 -5.21
CA THR A 212 -5.57 23.02 -5.39
C THR A 212 -4.82 22.32 -4.24
N LEU A 213 -4.27 23.07 -3.30
CA LEU A 213 -3.63 22.57 -2.08
C LEU A 213 -4.18 23.33 -0.87
N TYR A 214 -4.76 22.59 0.07
CA TYR A 214 -5.11 23.10 1.40
C TYR A 214 -4.13 22.53 2.42
N PHE A 215 -3.42 23.41 3.14
CA PHE A 215 -2.48 23.02 4.19
C PHE A 215 -2.97 23.47 5.56
N MET A 216 -3.03 22.54 6.51
CA MET A 216 -3.45 22.80 7.89
C MET A 216 -2.41 22.32 8.92
N GLU A 217 -2.08 23.19 9.86
CA GLU A 217 -1.46 22.81 11.12
C GLU A 217 -2.54 22.82 12.20
N ALA A 218 -2.86 21.64 12.73
CA ALA A 218 -3.90 21.49 13.73
C ALA A 218 -3.31 21.66 15.13
N GLU A 219 -3.70 22.76 15.78
CA GLU A 219 -3.16 23.15 17.07
C GLU A 219 -3.46 22.10 18.16
N ASP A 220 -2.45 21.78 18.98
CA ASP A 220 -2.46 20.80 20.06
C ASP A 220 -2.90 19.38 19.65
N ALA A 221 -3.03 19.10 18.35
CA ALA A 221 -3.56 17.83 17.88
C ALA A 221 -2.47 16.73 17.92
N PRO A 222 -2.72 15.61 18.63
CA PRO A 222 -1.77 14.49 18.71
C PRO A 222 -1.88 13.52 17.52
N HIS A 223 -0.94 12.56 17.43
CA HIS A 223 -0.92 11.52 16.39
C HIS A 223 -1.87 10.35 16.73
N ASN A 224 -3.19 10.55 16.59
CA ASN A 224 -4.18 9.48 16.78
C ASN A 224 -5.46 9.68 15.96
N GLU A 225 -6.26 8.63 15.88
CA GLU A 225 -7.49 8.56 15.09
C GLU A 225 -8.53 9.58 15.50
N ARG A 226 -8.60 9.93 16.79
CA ARG A 226 -9.53 10.94 17.28
C ARG A 226 -9.19 12.31 16.71
N ALA A 227 -7.93 12.72 16.79
CA ALA A 227 -7.46 14.00 16.27
C ALA A 227 -7.65 14.09 14.74
N TRP A 228 -7.44 12.99 14.02
CA TRP A 228 -7.71 12.92 12.59
C TRP A 228 -9.20 13.05 12.26
N ALA A 229 -10.06 12.38 13.03
CA ALA A 229 -11.51 12.42 12.86
C ALA A 229 -12.09 13.82 13.10
N GLU A 230 -11.52 14.59 14.04
CA GLU A 230 -11.95 15.97 14.33
C GLU A 230 -11.74 16.90 13.12
N ARG A 231 -10.75 16.64 12.27
CA ARG A 231 -10.44 17.42 11.06
C ARG A 231 -11.21 16.94 9.82
N PHE A 232 -11.63 15.68 9.80
CA PHE A 232 -12.25 15.03 8.65
C PHE A 232 -13.44 15.79 8.02
N PRO A 233 -14.35 16.44 8.78
CA PRO A 233 -15.42 17.24 8.19
C PRO A 233 -14.92 18.39 7.31
N GLU A 234 -13.82 19.06 7.68
CA GLU A 234 -13.25 20.14 6.88
C GLU A 234 -12.56 19.60 5.63
N MET A 235 -11.91 18.44 5.74
CA MET A 235 -11.34 17.74 4.58
C MET A 235 -12.41 17.46 3.53
N LEU A 236 -13.54 16.89 3.96
CA LEU A 236 -14.66 16.58 3.06
C LEU A 236 -15.28 17.84 2.44
N LYS A 237 -15.39 18.93 3.21
CA LYS A 237 -15.86 20.22 2.69
C LYS A 237 -14.91 20.78 1.64
N TYR A 238 -13.61 20.75 1.91
CA TYR A 238 -12.62 21.21 0.94
C TYR A 238 -12.68 20.41 -0.37
N LEU A 239 -12.82 19.09 -0.26
CA LEU A 239 -12.77 18.19 -1.40
C LEU A 239 -14.07 18.09 -2.21
N TYR A 240 -15.21 18.04 -1.53
CA TYR A 240 -16.54 17.77 -2.12
C TYR A 240 -17.58 18.86 -1.85
N GLY A 241 -17.24 19.89 -1.08
CA GLY A 241 -18.12 21.03 -0.87
C GLY A 241 -18.52 21.65 -2.20
N LYS A 242 -19.80 22.00 -2.32
CA LYS A 242 -20.27 22.88 -3.38
C LYS A 242 -20.09 24.31 -2.90
N ASP A 243 -19.64 25.19 -3.79
CA ASP A 243 -19.69 26.64 -3.58
C ASP A 243 -21.13 27.12 -3.37
#